data_AF-A0A3M0XWQ5-F1
#
_entry.id   AF-A0A3M0XWQ5-F1
#
_cell.length_a   1.000
_cell.length_b   1.000
_cell.length_c   1.000
_cell.angle_alpha   90.00
_cell.angle_beta   90.00
_cell.angle_gamma   90.00
#
_symmetry.space_group_name_H-M   'P 1'
#
loop_
_entity.id
_entity.type
_entity.pdbx_description
1 polymer ?
#
loop_
_entity_poly.entity_id
_entity_poly.type
_entity_poly.pdbx_seq_one_letter_code
_entity_poly.pdbx_strand_id
1 'polypeptide(L)'
;MLLTTRRIVDASANRAREAARTLEDVARFALGDAALVERLKALRHAVTQRATALAGSPLALLAARDTASDVGAAATTGAESSRASLRDVVLAAGSRLTEALRTLEECAKVERSEHIA
;
A
#
# COMPACT_ATOMS: atom_id res chain seq x y z
N MET A 1 6.26 2.13 20.80
CA MET A 1 5.41 1.19 20.04
C MET A 1 4.49 1.90 19.06
N LEU A 2 3.56 2.75 19.51
CA LEU A 2 2.62 3.49 18.66
C LEU A 2 3.24 4.24 17.45
N LEU A 3 4.35 4.96 17.65
CA LEU A 3 5.03 5.67 16.55
C LEU A 3 5.58 4.72 15.48
N THR A 4 6.07 3.54 15.90
CA THR A 4 6.60 2.49 15.01
C THR A 4 5.48 1.83 14.21
N THR A 5 4.33 1.54 14.85
CA THR A 5 3.15 1.00 14.16
C THR A 5 2.63 1.99 13.11
N ARG A 6 2.55 3.28 13.45
CA ARG A 6 2.12 4.33 12.51
C ARG A 6 3.05 4.50 11.30
N ARG A 7 4.37 4.36 11.50
CA ARG A 7 5.36 4.30 10.40
C ARG A 7 5.06 3.17 9.43
N ILE A 8 4.80 1.97 9.97
CA ILE A 8 4.46 0.80 9.16
C ILE A 8 3.14 1.06 8.40
N VAL A 9 2.13 1.62 9.06
CA VAL A 9 0.84 1.95 8.42
C VAL A 9 1.00 2.97 7.29
N ASP A 10 1.77 4.07 7.47
CA ASP A 10 2.01 5.06 6.40
C ASP A 10 2.71 4.41 5.19
N ALA A 11 3.79 3.67 5.44
CA ALA A 11 4.58 3.02 4.40
C ALA A 11 3.76 1.96 3.64
N SER A 12 3.06 1.07 4.35
CA SER A 12 2.23 0.03 3.73
C SER A 12 1.02 0.62 3.00
N ALA A 13 0.39 1.66 3.53
CA ALA A 13 -0.69 2.35 2.82
C ALA A 13 -0.20 3.01 1.53
N ASN A 14 1.03 3.56 1.53
CA ASN A 14 1.61 4.11 0.31
C ASN A 14 1.88 3.02 -0.74
N ARG A 15 2.56 1.94 -0.36
CA ARG A 15 2.85 0.80 -1.25
C ARG A 15 1.58 0.19 -1.85
N ALA A 16 0.53 0.03 -1.05
CA ALA A 16 -0.77 -0.45 -1.54
C ALA A 16 -1.38 0.49 -2.58
N ARG A 17 -1.36 1.81 -2.36
CA ARG A 17 -1.91 2.78 -3.32
C ARG A 17 -1.12 2.84 -4.62
N GLU A 18 0.19 2.76 -4.55
CA GLU A 18 1.06 2.74 -5.74
C GLU A 18 0.83 1.48 -6.57
N ALA A 19 0.80 0.32 -5.92
CA ALA A 19 0.50 -0.96 -6.58
C ALA A 19 -0.88 -0.96 -7.24
N ALA A 20 -1.91 -0.48 -6.54
CA ALA A 20 -3.25 -0.33 -7.10
C ALA A 20 -3.30 0.69 -8.25
N ARG A 21 -2.47 1.76 -8.20
CA ARG A 21 -2.37 2.73 -9.30
C ARG A 21 -1.74 2.10 -10.55
N THR A 22 -0.70 1.29 -10.38
CA THR A 22 -0.13 0.53 -11.51
C THR A 22 -1.19 -0.36 -12.17
N LEU A 23 -1.98 -1.08 -11.38
CA LEU A 23 -3.09 -1.88 -11.91
C LEU A 23 -4.14 -1.00 -12.60
N GLU A 24 -4.44 0.18 -12.05
CA GLU A 24 -5.41 1.15 -12.61
C GLU A 24 -4.95 1.65 -13.98
N ASP A 25 -3.66 1.94 -14.13
CA ASP A 25 -3.07 2.38 -15.39
C ASP A 25 -3.07 1.25 -16.43
N VAL A 26 -2.81 -0.01 -16.02
CA VAL A 26 -2.98 -1.16 -16.93
C VAL A 26 -4.44 -1.31 -17.38
N ALA A 27 -5.39 -1.23 -16.44
CA ALA A 27 -6.81 -1.30 -16.76
C ALA A 27 -7.25 -0.20 -17.74
N ARG A 28 -6.74 1.02 -17.54
CA ARG A 28 -7.05 2.18 -18.39
C ARG A 28 -6.44 2.06 -19.78
N PHE A 29 -5.13 1.83 -19.85
CA PHE A 29 -4.39 2.03 -21.09
C PHE A 29 -4.20 0.75 -21.90
N ALA A 30 -4.17 -0.42 -21.27
CA ALA A 30 -4.00 -1.69 -21.97
C ALA A 30 -5.33 -2.43 -22.18
N LEU A 31 -6.26 -2.34 -21.22
CA LEU A 31 -7.53 -3.07 -21.29
C LEU A 31 -8.70 -2.19 -21.74
N GLY A 32 -8.64 -0.87 -21.56
CA GLY A 32 -9.77 0.03 -21.82
C GLY A 32 -10.99 -0.28 -20.93
N ASP A 33 -10.79 -0.90 -19.76
CA ASP A 33 -11.86 -1.36 -18.88
C ASP A 33 -12.20 -0.28 -17.84
N ALA A 34 -13.21 0.53 -18.15
CA ALA A 34 -13.67 1.61 -17.29
C ALA A 34 -14.19 1.12 -15.92
N ALA A 35 -14.83 -0.05 -15.88
CA ALA A 35 -15.35 -0.60 -14.62
C ALA A 35 -14.21 -1.02 -13.69
N LEU A 36 -13.16 -1.64 -14.24
CA LEU A 36 -11.98 -2.01 -13.49
C LEU A 36 -11.19 -0.77 -12.99
N VAL A 37 -11.08 0.26 -13.82
CA VAL A 37 -10.48 1.55 -13.42
C VAL A 37 -11.20 2.13 -12.20
N GLU A 38 -12.53 2.23 -12.23
CA GLU A 38 -13.28 2.79 -11.10
C GLU A 38 -13.16 1.93 -9.84
N ARG A 39 -13.14 0.60 -9.96
CA ARG A 39 -12.91 -0.29 -8.81
C ARG A 39 -11.53 -0.09 -8.18
N LEU A 40 -10.48 0.06 -8.99
CA LEU A 40 -9.11 0.27 -8.50
C LEU A 40 -8.95 1.65 -7.87
N LYS A 41 -9.55 2.69 -8.46
CA LYS A 41 -9.61 4.02 -7.88
C LYS A 41 -10.35 4.02 -6.53
N ALA A 42 -11.49 3.35 -6.44
CA ALA A 42 -12.23 3.19 -5.18
C ALA A 42 -11.40 2.46 -4.12
N LEU A 43 -10.67 1.40 -4.51
CA LEU A 43 -9.75 0.71 -3.60
C LEU A 43 -8.67 1.65 -3.05
N ARG A 44 -8.05 2.49 -3.89
CA ARG A 44 -7.05 3.46 -3.44
C ARG A 44 -7.62 4.44 -2.42
N HIS A 45 -8.83 4.94 -2.66
CA HIS A 45 -9.51 5.81 -1.70
C HIS A 45 -9.81 5.09 -0.37
N ALA A 46 -10.28 3.84 -0.43
CA ALA A 46 -10.55 3.04 0.75
C ALA A 46 -9.28 2.80 1.58
N VAL A 47 -8.15 2.47 0.95
CA VAL A 47 -6.86 2.31 1.64
C VAL A 47 -6.47 3.58 2.39
N THR A 48 -6.56 4.76 1.76
CA THR A 48 -6.25 6.04 2.43
C THR A 48 -7.14 6.26 3.66
N GLN A 49 -8.45 6.06 3.51
CA GLN A 49 -9.41 6.29 4.60
C GLN A 49 -9.16 5.33 5.76
N ARG A 50 -8.95 4.03 5.49
CA ARG A 50 -8.75 3.02 6.52
C ARG A 50 -7.40 3.18 7.23
N ALA A 51 -6.32 3.50 6.50
CA ALA A 51 -5.02 3.79 7.10
C ALA A 51 -5.07 5.03 8.00
N THR A 52 -5.80 6.06 7.57
CA THR A 52 -6.00 7.28 8.37
C THR A 52 -6.77 6.98 9.66
N ALA A 53 -7.85 6.20 9.56
CA ALA A 53 -8.63 5.78 10.73
C ALA A 53 -7.78 4.94 11.69
N LEU A 54 -6.97 4.02 11.16
CA LEU A 54 -6.06 3.19 11.95
C LEU A 54 -4.99 4.01 12.69
N ALA A 55 -4.48 5.07 12.08
CA ALA A 55 -3.50 5.95 12.73
C ALA A 55 -4.13 7.03 13.65
N GLY A 56 -5.46 7.12 13.69
CA GLY A 56 -6.23 8.09 14.46
C GLY A 56 -6.34 9.48 13.82
N SER A 57 -5.39 9.90 12.97
CA SER A 57 -5.51 11.14 12.19
C SER A 57 -4.58 11.17 10.96
N PRO A 58 -4.86 12.01 9.95
CA PRO A 58 -3.93 12.24 8.84
C PRO A 58 -2.59 12.82 9.32
N LEU A 59 -2.61 13.70 10.32
CA LEU A 59 -1.41 14.31 10.90
C LEU A 59 -0.52 13.27 11.58
N ALA A 60 -1.11 12.24 12.19
CA ALA A 60 -0.35 11.16 12.81
C ALA A 60 0.44 10.32 11.79
N LEU A 61 -0.12 10.08 10.59
CA LEU A 61 0.61 9.44 9.49
C LEU A 61 1.74 10.33 8.97
N LEU A 62 1.44 11.61 8.76
CA LEU A 62 2.44 12.58 8.28
C LEU A 62 3.61 12.73 9.27
N ALA A 63 3.31 12.83 10.56
CA ALA A 63 4.33 12.92 11.62
C ALA A 63 5.15 11.63 11.75
N ALA A 64 4.58 10.48 11.38
CA ALA A 64 5.28 9.21 11.34
C ALA A 64 6.05 8.99 10.03
N ARG A 65 5.86 9.83 9.00
CA ARG A 65 6.52 9.62 7.71
C ARG A 65 8.03 9.83 7.84
N ASP A 66 8.77 8.78 7.55
CA ASP A 66 10.24 8.80 7.58
C ASP A 66 10.77 8.01 6.38
N THR A 67 10.70 8.64 5.21
CA THR A 67 11.20 8.08 3.94
C THR A 67 12.73 8.06 3.89
N ALA A 68 13.39 8.99 4.59
CA ALA A 68 14.84 9.11 4.59
C ALA A 68 15.54 7.95 5.32
N SER A 69 14.85 7.36 6.31
CA SER A 69 15.36 6.23 7.08
C SER A 69 14.72 4.89 6.67
N ASP A 70 14.10 4.80 5.48
CA ASP A 70 13.60 3.51 4.95
C ASP A 70 14.80 2.65 4.52
N VAL A 71 15.25 1.80 5.43
CA VAL A 71 16.35 0.84 5.23
C VAL A 71 16.10 -0.09 4.03
N GLY A 72 14.82 -0.32 3.68
CA GLY A 72 14.43 -1.15 2.54
C GLY A 72 14.36 -0.42 1.20
N ALA A 73 14.52 0.92 1.17
CA ALA A 73 14.32 1.70 -0.06
C ALA A 73 15.33 1.37 -1.18
N ALA A 74 16.54 0.93 -0.81
CA ALA A 74 17.59 0.54 -1.75
C ALA A 74 17.68 -0.99 -1.97
N ALA A 75 16.84 -1.79 -1.29
CA ALA A 75 16.84 -3.22 -1.43
C ALA A 75 16.11 -3.61 -2.72
N THR A 76 16.86 -3.87 -3.78
CA THR A 76 16.36 -4.36 -5.07
C THR A 76 16.78 -5.82 -5.26
N THR A 77 15.85 -6.67 -5.66
CA THR A 77 16.17 -8.04 -6.13
C THR A 77 16.35 -8.07 -7.64
N GLY A 78 17.05 -9.07 -8.19
CA GLY A 78 17.23 -9.20 -9.65
C GLY A 78 15.91 -9.34 -10.43
N ALA A 79 14.84 -9.84 -9.81
CA ALA A 79 13.49 -9.90 -10.37
C ALA A 79 12.75 -8.54 -10.35
N GLU A 80 13.32 -7.56 -9.64
CA GLU A 80 12.80 -6.20 -9.54
C GLU A 80 13.29 -5.29 -10.66
N SER A 81 14.47 -5.60 -11.22
CA SER A 81 15.14 -4.77 -12.22
C SER A 81 14.63 -4.95 -13.65
N SER A 82 13.99 -6.08 -13.97
CA SER A 82 13.47 -6.33 -15.31
C SER A 82 12.14 -7.09 -15.31
N ARG A 83 11.27 -6.78 -16.28
CA ARG A 83 10.00 -7.46 -16.53
C ARG A 83 9.90 -7.79 -18.02
N ALA A 84 9.50 -9.02 -18.33
CA ALA A 84 9.44 -9.49 -19.71
C ALA A 84 8.14 -9.07 -20.42
N SER A 85 7.08 -8.78 -19.67
CA SER A 85 5.77 -8.46 -20.22
C SER A 85 4.91 -7.59 -19.31
N LEU A 86 3.85 -6.99 -19.87
CA LEU A 86 2.83 -6.29 -19.09
C LEU A 86 2.11 -7.23 -18.11
N ARG A 87 1.99 -8.51 -18.43
CA ARG A 87 1.47 -9.54 -17.51
C ARG A 87 2.33 -9.62 -16.25
N ASP A 88 3.64 -9.58 -16.37
CA ASP A 88 4.55 -9.61 -15.22
C ASP A 88 4.42 -8.34 -14.37
N VAL A 89 4.17 -7.18 -15.00
CA VAL A 89 3.86 -5.93 -14.28
C VAL A 89 2.60 -6.10 -13.43
N VAL A 90 1.52 -6.62 -14.01
CA VAL A 90 0.25 -6.90 -13.30
C VAL A 90 0.47 -7.87 -12.14
N LEU A 91 1.15 -8.98 -12.38
CA LEU A 91 1.38 -10.00 -11.35
C LEU A 91 2.12 -9.43 -10.14
N ALA A 92 3.20 -8.68 -10.35
CA ALA A 92 3.91 -8.13 -9.21
C ALA A 92 3.22 -6.93 -8.56
N ALA A 93 2.49 -6.11 -9.32
CA ALA A 93 1.65 -5.08 -8.72
C ALA A 93 0.57 -5.73 -7.83
N GLY A 94 -0.04 -6.83 -8.29
CA GLY A 94 -0.98 -7.63 -7.50
C GLY A 94 -0.34 -8.23 -6.23
N SER A 95 0.87 -8.82 -6.33
CA SER A 95 1.59 -9.36 -5.17
C SER A 95 1.90 -8.28 -4.14
N ARG A 96 2.48 -7.15 -4.58
CA ARG A 96 2.82 -6.02 -3.71
C ARG A 96 1.59 -5.41 -3.05
N LEU A 97 0.48 -5.30 -3.79
CA LEU A 97 -0.78 -4.84 -3.23
C LEU A 97 -1.25 -5.80 -2.11
N THR A 98 -1.19 -7.11 -2.36
CA THR A 98 -1.60 -8.13 -1.39
C THR A 98 -0.73 -8.08 -0.12
N GLU A 99 0.58 -8.05 -0.27
CA GLU A 99 1.53 -7.95 0.85
C GLU A 99 1.32 -6.67 1.66
N ALA A 100 1.16 -5.53 0.98
CA ALA A 100 0.93 -4.24 1.65
C ALA A 100 -0.39 -4.22 2.43
N LEU A 101 -1.47 -4.78 1.87
CA LEU A 101 -2.75 -4.92 2.55
C LEU A 101 -2.65 -5.89 3.74
N ARG A 102 -1.87 -6.97 3.60
CA ARG A 102 -1.62 -7.91 4.70
C ARG A 102 -0.92 -7.24 5.87
N THR A 103 0.09 -6.41 5.62
CA THR A 103 0.75 -5.64 6.69
C THR A 103 -0.21 -4.68 7.39
N LEU A 104 -1.07 -3.98 6.64
CA LEU A 104 -2.11 -3.11 7.22
C LEU A 104 -3.10 -3.90 8.11
N GLU A 105 -3.49 -5.10 7.69
CA GLU A 105 -4.35 -5.98 8.48
C GLU A 105 -3.69 -6.36 9.80
N GLU A 106 -2.43 -6.77 9.79
CA GLU A 106 -1.71 -7.14 11.02
C GLU A 106 -1.52 -5.95 11.96
N CYS A 107 -1.18 -4.77 11.44
CA CYS A 107 -1.13 -3.54 12.25
C CYS A 107 -2.48 -3.22 12.89
N ALA A 108 -3.59 -3.46 12.19
CA ALA A 108 -4.94 -3.25 12.75
C ALA A 108 -5.28 -4.18 13.92
N LYS A 109 -4.65 -5.37 14.00
CA LYS A 109 -4.83 -6.30 15.14
C LYS A 109 -4.08 -5.82 16.39
N VAL A 110 -2.93 -5.17 16.20
CA VAL A 110 -2.15 -4.59 17.30
C VAL A 110 -2.94 -3.46 17.97
N GLU A 111 -3.44 -2.49 17.20
CA GLU A 111 -4.21 -1.36 17.74
C GLU A 111 -5.52 -1.81 18.44
N ARG A 112 -6.18 -2.86 17.93
CA ARG A 112 -7.34 -3.45 18.60
C ARG A 112 -7.00 -4.07 19.95
N SER A 113 -5.82 -4.67 20.08
CA SER A 113 -5.38 -5.32 21.32
C SER A 113 -5.02 -4.30 22.40
N GLU A 114 -4.46 -3.14 22.01
CA GLU A 114 -4.17 -2.03 22.93
C GLU A 114 -5.43 -1.34 23.47
N HIS A 115 -6.57 -1.43 22.77
CA HIS A 115 -7.84 -0.82 23.18
C HIS A 115 -8.72 -1.71 24.08
N ILE A 116 -8.35 -2.98 24.27
CA ILE A 116 -9.09 -3.98 25.07
C ILE A 116 -8.35 -4.32 26.39
N ALA A 117 -7.07 -3.95 26.51
CA ALA A 117 -6.27 -4.07 27.73
C ALA A 117 -6.38 -2.82 28.61
#